data_AF-A0A3A8G1M9-F1
#
_entry.id   AF-A0A3A8G1M9-F1
#
_cell.length_a   1.000
_cell.length_b   1.000
_cell.length_c   1.000
_cell.angle_alpha   90.00
_cell.angle_beta   90.00
_cell.angle_gamma   90.00
#
_symmetry.space_group_name_H-M   'P 1'
#
loop_
_entity.id
_entity.type
_entity.pdbx_description
1 polymer ?
#
loop_
_entity_poly.entity_id
_entity_poly.type
_entity_poly.pdbx_seq_one_letter_code
_entity_poly.pdbx_strand_id
1 'polypeptide(L)'
;MDGSLESSINIEEILSLFDSIQEILRYHLHDKNFISSINGNDLEQLRQFTNVEIQKYKKIIEENALLFKDNDFFNHVYGVLEVLNNHFIGSGGNINLFTAIRNFKESFQAIELAVISLRSTNNIYRNSLAPKIEEVKEKIKDFEALQLALEQRATDEIYLNLYKKYDKEYLRNNLLFLGTVLVAMFFGIYTTLEIVNLSQFSDYIAERNFWITFITVKVLLITGAVTFGTLFLRRSAHAKKLKEQVYQIHVEINAFPIYVRSLDQVDKNQLIKELAMRYFGRELDQNQNDKTGDLIKDQLVAGTELIRASSEMIKVKNIANK
;
A
#
# COMPACT_ATOMS: atom_id res chain seq x y z
N MET A 1 -27.56 13.84 -10.37
CA MET A 1 -28.06 14.66 -11.50
C MET A 1 -29.36 15.39 -11.15
N ASP A 2 -30.11 15.00 -10.11
CA ASP A 2 -31.35 15.68 -9.70
C ASP A 2 -31.18 17.10 -9.13
N GLY A 3 -30.15 17.35 -8.33
CA GLY A 3 -30.02 18.63 -7.60
C GLY A 3 -29.66 19.88 -8.43
N SER A 4 -29.60 19.83 -9.76
CA SER A 4 -29.47 21.03 -10.60
C SER A 4 -30.81 21.52 -11.15
N LEU A 5 -31.77 20.61 -11.34
CA LEU A 5 -33.12 20.96 -11.80
C LEU A 5 -33.93 21.61 -10.68
N GLU A 6 -33.80 21.11 -9.46
CA GLU A 6 -34.51 21.61 -8.29
C GLU A 6 -34.08 23.05 -7.94
N SER A 7 -32.79 23.38 -8.10
CA SER A 7 -32.31 24.74 -7.86
C SER A 7 -32.79 25.76 -8.87
N SER A 8 -32.97 25.36 -10.14
CA SER A 8 -33.50 26.27 -11.16
C SER A 8 -34.96 26.61 -10.90
N ILE A 9 -35.75 25.63 -10.46
CA ILE A 9 -37.18 25.82 -10.16
C ILE A 9 -37.35 26.79 -8.98
N ASN A 10 -36.62 26.58 -7.88
CA ASN A 10 -36.69 27.45 -6.71
C ASN A 10 -36.32 28.92 -7.00
N ILE A 11 -35.33 29.15 -7.87
CA ILE A 11 -34.91 30.51 -8.21
C ILE A 11 -35.94 31.19 -9.10
N GLU A 12 -36.46 30.48 -10.10
CA GLU A 12 -37.51 31.00 -10.99
C GLU A 12 -38.74 31.44 -10.19
N GLU A 13 -39.14 30.67 -9.18
CA GLU A 13 -40.24 31.03 -8.28
C GLU A 13 -39.97 32.33 -7.51
N ILE A 14 -38.79 32.48 -6.88
CA ILE A 14 -38.40 33.71 -6.19
C ILE A 14 -38.37 34.91 -7.14
N LEU A 15 -37.79 34.75 -8.32
CA LEU A 15 -37.68 35.84 -9.30
C LEU A 15 -39.07 36.27 -9.80
N SER A 16 -39.98 35.32 -10.04
CA SER A 16 -41.36 35.60 -10.43
C SER A 16 -42.13 36.40 -9.38
N LEU A 17 -41.88 36.14 -8.09
CA LEU A 17 -42.45 36.89 -6.97
C LEU A 17 -41.94 38.33 -6.94
N PHE A 18 -40.64 38.53 -7.16
CA PHE A 18 -40.10 39.87 -7.29
C PHE A 18 -40.66 40.63 -8.50
N ASP A 19 -40.87 39.97 -9.64
CA ASP A 19 -41.52 40.55 -10.80
C ASP A 19 -42.95 41.01 -10.47
N SER A 20 -43.74 40.13 -9.83
CA SER A 20 -45.10 40.44 -9.39
C SER A 20 -45.15 41.66 -8.45
N ILE A 21 -44.29 41.69 -7.43
CA ILE A 21 -44.19 42.82 -6.50
C ILE A 21 -43.83 44.11 -7.24
N GLN A 22 -42.87 44.04 -8.19
CA GLN A 22 -42.43 45.19 -8.96
C GLN A 22 -43.54 45.72 -9.89
N GLU A 23 -44.32 44.86 -10.51
CA GLU A 23 -45.48 45.24 -11.33
C GLU A 23 -46.56 45.93 -10.50
N ILE A 24 -46.91 45.38 -9.34
CA ILE A 24 -47.90 45.98 -8.43
C ILE A 24 -47.43 47.36 -7.98
N LEU A 25 -46.16 47.50 -7.62
CA LEU A 25 -45.57 48.79 -7.24
C LEU A 25 -45.60 49.82 -8.37
N ARG A 26 -45.28 49.40 -9.60
CA ARG A 26 -45.35 50.27 -10.78
C ARG A 26 -46.78 50.73 -11.05
N TYR A 27 -47.76 49.86 -10.89
CA TYR A 27 -49.18 50.22 -11.02
C TYR A 27 -49.55 51.34 -10.03
N HIS A 28 -49.19 51.18 -8.75
CA HIS A 28 -49.45 52.20 -7.73
C HIS A 28 -48.71 53.52 -8.03
N LEU A 29 -47.49 53.46 -8.55
CA LEU A 29 -46.72 54.64 -8.97
C LEU A 29 -47.32 55.38 -10.19
N HIS A 30 -48.26 54.76 -10.92
CA HIS A 30 -48.99 55.38 -12.03
C HIS A 30 -50.41 55.84 -11.66
N ASP A 31 -50.95 55.41 -10.51
CA ASP A 31 -52.25 55.85 -10.02
C ASP A 31 -52.15 57.27 -9.41
N LYS A 32 -52.79 58.24 -10.08
CA LYS A 32 -52.80 59.64 -9.65
C LYS A 32 -53.44 59.85 -8.27
N ASN A 33 -54.40 59.03 -7.88
CA ASN A 33 -55.07 59.13 -6.59
C ASN A 33 -54.17 58.62 -5.46
N PHE A 34 -53.40 57.57 -5.73
CA PHE A 34 -52.37 57.08 -4.83
C PHE A 34 -51.24 58.10 -4.68
N ILE A 35 -50.72 58.65 -5.78
CA ILE A 35 -49.63 59.65 -5.74
C ILE A 35 -50.05 60.91 -4.97
N SER A 36 -51.28 61.39 -5.13
CA SER A 36 -51.76 62.59 -4.45
C SER A 36 -52.02 62.40 -2.96
N SER A 37 -52.13 61.15 -2.49
CA SER A 37 -52.37 60.81 -1.08
C SER A 37 -51.09 60.49 -0.29
N ILE A 38 -49.92 60.62 -0.91
CA ILE A 38 -48.62 60.29 -0.31
C ILE A 38 -47.74 61.53 -0.28
N ASN A 39 -46.93 61.68 0.78
CA ASN A 39 -45.99 62.78 0.86
C ASN A 39 -44.84 62.61 -0.16
N GLY A 40 -44.17 63.70 -0.55
CA GLY A 40 -43.12 63.65 -1.59
C GLY A 40 -41.93 62.74 -1.23
N ASN A 41 -41.55 62.67 0.04
CA ASN A 41 -40.42 61.87 0.51
C ASN A 41 -40.70 60.36 0.44
N ASP A 42 -41.90 59.96 0.83
CA ASP A 42 -42.37 58.57 0.79
C ASP A 42 -42.54 58.10 -0.66
N LEU A 43 -43.01 58.97 -1.56
CA LEU A 43 -43.06 58.69 -2.99
C LEU A 43 -41.66 58.47 -3.58
N GLU A 44 -40.67 59.26 -3.17
CA GLU A 44 -39.28 59.10 -3.60
C GLU A 44 -38.67 57.79 -3.09
N GLN A 45 -38.91 57.44 -1.82
CA GLN A 45 -38.52 56.14 -1.25
C GLN A 45 -39.15 54.97 -1.99
N LEU A 46 -40.44 55.07 -2.35
CA LEU A 46 -41.13 54.04 -3.12
C LEU A 46 -40.54 53.87 -4.52
N ARG A 47 -40.20 54.98 -5.19
CA ARG A 47 -39.52 54.95 -6.50
C ARG A 47 -38.13 54.35 -6.40
N GLN A 48 -37.36 54.71 -5.37
CA GLN A 48 -36.03 54.16 -5.13
C GLN A 48 -36.10 52.65 -4.87
N PHE A 49 -37.02 52.21 -4.01
CA PHE A 49 -37.24 50.80 -3.72
C PHE A 49 -37.59 50.02 -5.00
N THR A 50 -38.57 50.51 -5.76
CA THR A 50 -39.11 49.82 -6.95
C THR A 50 -38.09 49.70 -8.09
N ASN A 51 -37.29 50.74 -8.33
CA ASN A 51 -36.41 50.81 -9.49
C ASN A 51 -34.96 50.40 -9.20
N VAL A 52 -34.49 50.56 -7.97
CA VAL A 52 -33.08 50.33 -7.61
C VAL A 52 -32.94 49.15 -6.66
N GLU A 53 -33.63 49.16 -5.53
CA GLU A 53 -33.40 48.17 -4.47
C GLU A 53 -33.89 46.77 -4.88
N ILE A 54 -35.07 46.66 -5.49
CA ILE A 54 -35.57 45.36 -6.01
C ILE A 54 -34.58 44.73 -7.00
N GLN A 55 -33.99 45.54 -7.90
CA GLN A 55 -33.02 45.04 -8.88
C GLN A 55 -31.72 44.57 -8.19
N LYS A 56 -31.26 45.33 -7.18
CA LYS A 56 -30.13 44.92 -6.34
C LYS A 56 -30.40 43.57 -5.68
N TYR A 57 -31.59 43.38 -5.11
CA TYR A 57 -31.97 42.15 -4.43
C TYR A 57 -32.07 40.95 -5.37
N LYS A 58 -32.72 41.10 -6.54
CA LYS A 58 -32.73 40.06 -7.58
C LYS A 58 -31.32 39.60 -7.95
N LYS A 59 -30.42 40.55 -8.20
CA LYS A 59 -29.03 40.25 -8.55
C LYS A 59 -28.32 39.45 -7.46
N ILE A 60 -28.57 39.73 -6.18
CA ILE A 60 -28.01 38.96 -5.06
C ILE A 60 -28.53 37.51 -5.08
N ILE A 61 -29.81 37.29 -5.37
CA ILE A 61 -30.37 35.94 -5.51
C ILE A 61 -29.70 35.19 -6.65
N GLU A 62 -29.63 35.81 -7.84
CA GLU A 62 -29.05 35.21 -9.05
C GLU A 62 -27.57 34.84 -8.86
N GLU A 63 -26.77 35.75 -8.31
CA GLU A 63 -25.34 35.51 -8.06
C GLU A 63 -25.10 34.42 -7.02
N ASN A 64 -26.10 34.08 -6.21
CA ASN A 64 -26.00 33.09 -5.15
C ASN A 64 -27.00 31.93 -5.32
N ALA A 65 -27.37 31.65 -6.57
CA ALA A 65 -28.25 30.55 -6.99
C ALA A 65 -28.02 29.22 -6.25
N LEU A 66 -26.74 28.86 -6.02
CA LEU A 66 -26.37 27.60 -5.38
C LEU A 66 -26.84 27.49 -3.92
N LEU A 67 -27.05 28.61 -3.22
CA LEU A 67 -27.55 28.61 -1.84
C LEU A 67 -29.04 28.21 -1.76
N PHE A 68 -29.80 28.43 -2.83
CA PHE A 68 -31.23 28.11 -2.91
C PHE A 68 -31.52 26.64 -3.21
N LYS A 69 -30.47 25.81 -3.27
CA LYS A 69 -30.59 24.34 -3.15
C LYS A 69 -30.99 23.90 -1.75
N ASP A 70 -30.64 24.71 -0.75
CA ASP A 70 -31.05 24.46 0.61
C ASP A 70 -32.49 24.93 0.79
N ASN A 71 -33.37 23.97 1.08
CA ASN A 71 -34.81 24.23 1.20
C ASN A 71 -35.12 25.21 2.35
N ASP A 72 -34.35 25.22 3.43
CA ASP A 72 -34.59 26.12 4.55
C ASP A 72 -34.26 27.56 4.18
N PHE A 73 -33.12 27.77 3.49
CA PHE A 73 -32.74 29.08 2.99
C PHE A 73 -33.72 29.60 1.93
N PHE A 74 -34.13 28.73 0.99
CA PHE A 74 -35.17 29.05 0.01
C PHE A 74 -36.47 29.47 0.69
N ASN A 75 -37.01 28.64 1.59
CA ASN A 75 -38.28 28.89 2.28
C ASN A 75 -38.23 30.20 3.09
N HIS A 76 -37.09 30.51 3.69
CA HIS A 76 -36.91 31.75 4.44
C HIS A 76 -36.98 32.99 3.53
N VAL A 77 -36.25 32.99 2.40
CA VAL A 77 -36.25 34.11 1.45
C VAL A 77 -37.62 34.23 0.77
N TYR A 78 -38.20 33.11 0.37
CA TYR A 78 -39.53 33.05 -0.22
C TYR A 78 -40.59 33.59 0.73
N GLY A 79 -40.59 33.18 2.00
CA GLY A 79 -41.55 33.65 2.99
C GLY A 79 -41.46 35.17 3.24
N VAL A 80 -40.25 35.73 3.24
CA VAL A 80 -40.06 37.20 3.34
C VAL A 80 -40.68 37.93 2.14
N LEU A 81 -40.54 37.37 0.93
CA LEU A 81 -41.14 37.93 -0.29
C LEU A 81 -42.65 37.75 -0.33
N GLU A 82 -43.15 36.60 0.09
CA GLU A 82 -44.57 36.28 0.13
C GLU A 82 -45.30 37.19 1.12
N VAL A 83 -44.73 37.43 2.31
CA VAL A 83 -45.27 38.40 3.28
C VAL A 83 -45.36 39.78 2.65
N LEU A 84 -44.33 40.22 1.94
CA LEU A 84 -44.35 41.51 1.24
C LEU A 84 -45.43 41.54 0.14
N ASN A 85 -45.50 40.51 -0.69
CA ASN A 85 -46.48 40.39 -1.77
C ASN A 85 -47.93 40.42 -1.25
N ASN A 86 -48.21 39.67 -0.18
CA ASN A 86 -49.53 39.63 0.46
C ASN A 86 -49.95 40.99 1.03
N HIS A 87 -49.01 41.79 1.54
CA HIS A 87 -49.30 43.17 1.96
C HIS A 87 -49.68 44.07 0.77
N PHE A 88 -49.08 43.86 -0.41
CA PHE A 88 -49.43 44.61 -1.62
C PHE A 88 -50.77 44.20 -2.22
N ILE A 89 -51.16 42.93 -2.15
CA ILE A 89 -52.44 42.42 -2.68
C ILE A 89 -53.61 42.71 -1.73
N GLY A 90 -53.39 42.62 -0.41
CA GLY A 90 -54.47 42.67 0.59
C GLY A 90 -54.78 44.03 1.21
N SER A 91 -53.94 45.06 1.05
CA SER A 91 -54.09 46.32 1.78
C SER A 91 -54.73 47.44 0.96
N GLY A 92 -55.99 47.77 1.24
CA GLY A 92 -56.68 48.98 0.75
C GLY A 92 -56.23 50.30 1.41
N GLY A 93 -55.02 50.39 1.97
CA GLY A 93 -54.54 51.60 2.66
C GLY A 93 -53.01 51.81 2.64
N ASN A 94 -52.60 53.07 2.43
CA ASN A 94 -51.20 53.51 2.22
C ASN A 94 -50.26 53.33 3.42
N ILE A 95 -50.75 53.39 4.66
CA ILE A 95 -49.90 53.40 5.88
C ILE A 95 -49.23 52.04 6.11
N ASN A 96 -49.83 50.94 5.66
CA ASN A 96 -49.28 49.59 5.80
C ASN A 96 -48.14 49.30 4.81
N LEU A 97 -48.05 50.07 3.71
CA LEU A 97 -47.12 49.84 2.62
C LEU A 97 -45.67 50.12 3.03
N PHE A 98 -45.42 51.30 3.57
CA PHE A 98 -44.08 51.74 3.94
C PHE A 98 -43.51 50.91 5.09
N THR A 99 -44.38 50.49 6.02
CA THR A 99 -44.00 49.56 7.09
C THR A 99 -43.58 48.21 6.53
N ALA A 100 -44.32 47.66 5.56
CA ALA A 100 -43.98 46.39 4.90
C ALA A 100 -42.66 46.49 4.12
N ILE A 101 -42.46 47.57 3.36
CA ILE A 101 -41.21 47.82 2.63
C ILE A 101 -40.01 47.92 3.58
N ARG A 102 -40.16 48.64 4.70
CA ARG A 102 -39.11 48.77 5.70
C ARG A 102 -38.76 47.42 6.35
N ASN A 103 -39.76 46.67 6.78
CA ASN A 103 -39.55 45.35 7.39
C ASN A 103 -38.90 44.37 6.39
N PHE A 104 -39.30 44.43 5.12
CA PHE A 104 -38.67 43.66 4.06
C PHE A 104 -37.20 44.05 3.88
N LYS A 105 -36.90 45.35 3.82
CA LYS A 105 -35.53 45.86 3.68
C LYS A 105 -34.63 45.41 4.82
N GLU A 106 -35.11 45.49 6.07
CA GLU A 106 -34.38 45.01 7.25
C GLU A 106 -34.12 43.49 7.17
N SER A 107 -35.14 42.72 6.79
CA SER A 107 -35.02 41.26 6.64
C SER A 107 -34.05 40.88 5.51
N PHE A 108 -34.12 41.58 4.38
CA PHE A 108 -33.24 41.31 3.23
C PHE A 108 -31.79 41.74 3.50
N GLN A 109 -31.57 42.82 4.26
CA GLN A 109 -30.23 43.18 4.73
C GLN A 109 -29.61 42.09 5.61
N ALA A 110 -30.39 41.46 6.48
CA ALA A 110 -29.93 40.32 7.26
C ALA A 110 -29.54 39.13 6.36
N ILE A 111 -30.34 38.85 5.32
CA ILE A 111 -30.03 37.82 4.31
C ILE A 111 -28.73 38.17 3.55
N GLU A 112 -28.56 39.42 3.11
CA GLU A 112 -27.36 39.89 2.41
C GLU A 112 -26.09 39.68 3.27
N LEU A 113 -26.15 40.04 4.55
CA LEU A 113 -25.06 39.82 5.51
C LEU A 113 -24.78 38.32 5.71
N ALA A 114 -25.82 37.49 5.82
CA ALA A 114 -25.67 36.04 5.94
C ALA A 114 -24.96 35.45 4.70
N VAL A 115 -25.37 35.85 3.49
CA VAL A 115 -24.73 35.44 2.23
C VAL A 115 -23.25 35.84 2.17
N ILE A 116 -22.92 37.07 2.57
CA ILE A 116 -21.53 37.54 2.63
C ILE A 116 -20.71 36.70 3.63
N SER A 117 -21.29 36.41 4.81
CA SER A 117 -20.62 35.59 5.83
C SER A 117 -20.36 34.16 5.33
N LEU A 118 -21.33 33.54 4.66
CA LEU A 118 -21.18 32.22 4.04
C LEU A 118 -20.10 32.22 2.96
N ARG A 119 -20.06 33.24 2.10
CA ARG A 119 -19.02 33.38 1.07
C ARG A 119 -17.64 33.50 1.69
N SER A 120 -17.50 34.30 2.76
CA SER A 120 -16.24 34.44 3.49
C SER A 120 -15.81 33.13 4.15
N THR A 121 -16.72 32.45 4.85
CA THR A 121 -16.43 31.15 5.49
C THR A 121 -16.04 30.09 4.46
N ASN A 122 -16.73 30.02 3.32
CA ASN A 122 -16.40 29.07 2.25
C ASN A 122 -15.01 29.38 1.64
N ASN A 123 -14.64 30.66 1.55
CA ASN A 123 -13.31 31.06 1.11
C ASN A 123 -12.22 30.66 2.11
N ILE A 124 -12.45 30.84 3.42
CA ILE A 124 -11.56 30.37 4.49
C ILE A 124 -11.42 28.84 4.44
N TYR A 125 -12.53 28.13 4.27
CA TYR A 125 -12.54 26.68 4.12
C TYR A 125 -11.68 26.23 2.95
N ARG A 126 -11.92 26.78 1.74
CA ARG A 126 -11.19 26.40 0.52
C ARG A 126 -9.71 26.76 0.55
N ASN A 127 -9.36 27.95 1.05
CA ASN A 127 -7.99 28.44 0.92
C ASN A 127 -7.11 28.15 2.14
N SER A 128 -7.70 27.91 3.31
CA SER A 128 -6.93 27.69 4.54
C SER A 128 -7.14 26.30 5.12
N LEU A 129 -8.39 25.82 5.16
CA LEU A 129 -8.70 24.58 5.88
C LEU A 129 -8.50 23.34 5.01
N ALA A 130 -9.03 23.34 3.79
CA ALA A 130 -8.88 22.24 2.84
C ALA A 130 -7.41 21.86 2.55
N PRO A 131 -6.48 22.81 2.27
CA PRO A 131 -5.08 22.45 2.05
C PRO A 131 -4.42 21.91 3.32
N LYS A 132 -4.76 22.44 4.51
CA LYS A 132 -4.24 21.91 5.78
C LYS A 132 -4.75 20.52 6.08
N ILE A 133 -6.01 20.22 5.76
CA ILE A 133 -6.58 18.88 5.90
C ILE A 133 -5.84 17.90 4.97
N GLU A 134 -5.55 18.30 3.73
CA GLU A 134 -4.81 17.46 2.79
C GLU A 134 -3.36 17.24 3.24
N GLU A 135 -2.69 18.30 3.73
CA GLU A 135 -1.33 18.19 4.31
C GLU A 135 -1.30 17.26 5.53
N VAL A 136 -2.30 17.34 6.41
CA VAL A 136 -2.43 16.43 7.57
C VAL A 136 -2.67 14.99 7.10
N LYS A 137 -3.52 14.79 6.09
CA LYS A 137 -3.79 13.47 5.52
C LYS A 137 -2.54 12.84 4.90
N GLU A 138 -1.72 13.65 4.22
CA GLU A 138 -0.42 13.21 3.68
C GLU A 138 0.55 12.83 4.81
N LYS A 139 0.66 13.66 5.85
CA LYS A 139 1.51 13.38 7.02
C LYS A 139 1.07 12.13 7.79
N ILE A 140 -0.22 11.87 7.92
CA ILE A 140 -0.75 10.64 8.55
C ILE A 140 -0.33 9.42 7.73
N LYS A 141 -0.43 9.49 6.39
CA LYS A 141 0.01 8.41 5.51
C LYS A 141 1.51 8.11 5.64
N ASP A 142 2.33 9.14 5.76
CA ASP A 142 3.76 8.99 6.03
C ASP A 142 4.04 8.42 7.43
N PHE A 143 3.24 8.81 8.44
CA PHE A 143 3.35 8.27 9.80
C PHE A 143 2.99 6.77 9.86
N GLU A 144 1.92 6.34 9.19
CA GLU A 144 1.56 4.92 9.08
C GLU A 144 2.69 4.11 8.42
N ALA A 145 3.31 4.64 7.37
CA ALA A 145 4.44 3.99 6.71
C ALA A 145 5.68 3.91 7.63
N LEU A 146 5.92 4.96 8.42
CA LEU A 146 7.03 5.00 9.39
C LEU A 146 6.79 4.03 10.54
N GLN A 147 5.55 3.91 11.03
CA GLN A 147 5.16 2.92 12.03
C GLN A 147 5.36 1.50 11.48
N LEU A 148 4.93 1.23 10.24
CA LEU A 148 5.11 -0.07 9.60
C LEU A 148 6.61 -0.42 9.47
N ALA A 149 7.45 0.54 9.08
CA ALA A 149 8.89 0.37 8.99
C ALA A 149 9.53 0.11 10.37
N LEU A 150 9.04 0.77 11.43
CA LEU A 150 9.49 0.55 12.80
C LEU A 150 9.12 -0.83 13.33
N GLU A 151 7.88 -1.29 13.09
CA GLU A 151 7.43 -2.63 13.48
C GLU A 151 8.21 -3.72 12.74
N GLN A 152 8.56 -3.48 11.48
CA GLN A 152 9.39 -4.39 10.70
C GLN A 152 10.85 -4.43 11.12
N ARG A 153 11.39 -3.39 11.76
CA ARG A 153 12.78 -3.35 12.23
C ARG A 153 13.10 -4.48 13.22
N ALA A 154 12.15 -4.84 14.09
CA ALA A 154 12.32 -5.97 15.00
C ALA A 154 12.37 -7.31 14.25
N THR A 155 11.59 -7.43 13.17
CA THR A 155 11.57 -8.62 12.31
C THR A 155 12.86 -8.70 11.48
N ASP A 156 13.34 -7.56 10.99
CA ASP A 156 14.58 -7.42 10.22
C ASP A 156 15.80 -7.93 11.01
N GLU A 157 15.88 -7.54 12.27
CA GLU A 157 16.95 -7.97 13.18
C GLU A 157 16.95 -9.50 13.38
N ILE A 158 15.78 -10.12 13.47
CA ILE A 158 15.65 -11.58 13.59
C ILE A 158 16.24 -12.27 12.35
N TYR A 159 15.82 -11.89 11.14
CA TYR A 159 16.33 -12.52 9.92
C TYR A 159 17.81 -12.24 9.69
N LEU A 160 18.31 -11.05 10.05
CA LEU A 160 19.73 -10.72 9.96
C LEU A 160 20.57 -11.55 10.93
N ASN A 161 20.05 -11.84 12.13
CA ASN A 161 20.69 -12.76 13.09
C ASN A 161 20.68 -14.21 12.60
N LEU A 162 19.58 -14.68 11.99
CA LEU A 162 19.51 -15.99 11.34
C LEU A 162 20.51 -16.11 10.18
N TYR A 163 20.62 -15.07 9.35
CA TYR A 163 21.61 -15.02 8.26
C TYR A 163 23.03 -15.19 8.79
N LYS A 164 23.41 -14.43 9.82
CA LYS A 164 24.73 -14.52 10.47
C LYS A 164 24.98 -15.92 11.04
N LYS A 165 23.95 -16.56 11.62
CA LYS A 165 24.05 -17.93 12.15
C LYS A 165 24.37 -18.92 11.03
N TYR A 166 23.61 -18.91 9.94
CA TYR A 166 23.83 -19.85 8.83
C TYR A 166 25.11 -19.58 8.06
N ASP A 167 25.53 -18.31 7.95
CA ASP A 167 26.83 -17.95 7.37
C ASP A 167 27.99 -18.52 8.20
N LYS A 168 27.92 -18.41 9.53
CA LYS A 168 28.89 -19.02 10.44
C LYS A 168 28.91 -20.55 10.34
N GLU A 169 27.74 -21.19 10.24
CA GLU A 169 27.65 -22.64 10.05
C GLU A 169 28.22 -23.09 8.71
N TYR A 170 27.97 -22.34 7.63
CA TYR A 170 28.54 -22.56 6.31
C TYR A 170 30.07 -22.47 6.35
N LEU A 171 30.62 -21.37 6.89
CA LEU A 171 32.06 -21.16 7.00
C LEU A 171 32.74 -22.25 7.84
N ARG A 172 32.13 -22.62 8.97
CA ARG A 172 32.65 -23.71 9.82
C ARG A 172 32.66 -25.05 9.09
N ASN A 173 31.58 -25.41 8.42
CA ASN A 173 31.49 -26.69 7.70
C ASN A 173 32.46 -26.72 6.50
N ASN A 174 32.63 -25.60 5.80
CA ASN A 174 33.59 -25.49 4.71
C ASN A 174 35.05 -25.59 5.20
N LEU A 175 35.36 -25.01 6.36
CA LEU A 175 36.67 -25.11 6.98
C LEU A 175 36.95 -26.55 7.47
N LEU A 176 35.95 -27.24 8.02
CA LEU A 176 36.05 -28.65 8.38
C LEU A 176 36.26 -29.54 7.14
N PHE A 177 35.55 -29.27 6.04
CA PHE A 177 35.77 -29.95 4.77
C PHE A 177 37.22 -29.79 4.28
N LEU A 178 37.71 -28.54 4.20
CA LEU A 178 39.10 -28.27 3.82
C LEU A 178 40.09 -28.97 4.76
N GLY A 179 39.82 -28.94 6.06
CA GLY A 179 40.60 -29.64 7.07
C GLY A 179 40.67 -31.15 6.83
N THR A 180 39.54 -31.80 6.51
CA THR A 180 39.53 -33.24 6.21
C THR A 180 40.37 -33.59 4.98
N VAL A 181 40.33 -32.78 3.93
CA VAL A 181 41.15 -32.97 2.72
C VAL A 181 42.63 -32.80 3.05
N LEU A 182 42.99 -31.75 3.79
CA LEU A 182 44.39 -31.49 4.19
C LEU A 182 44.94 -32.59 5.09
N VAL A 183 44.17 -33.05 6.07
CA VAL A 183 44.56 -34.16 6.95
C VAL A 183 44.75 -35.45 6.15
N ALA A 184 43.82 -35.77 5.25
CA ALA A 184 43.94 -36.95 4.39
C ALA A 184 45.17 -36.88 3.47
N MET A 185 45.46 -35.70 2.90
CA MET A 185 46.65 -35.48 2.08
C MET A 185 47.93 -35.60 2.91
N PHE A 186 47.98 -35.00 4.11
CA PHE A 186 49.11 -35.08 5.01
C PHE A 186 49.41 -36.52 5.43
N PHE A 187 48.41 -37.26 5.93
CA PHE A 187 48.57 -38.68 6.27
C PHE A 187 48.91 -39.53 5.04
N GLY A 188 48.35 -39.20 3.87
CA GLY A 188 48.67 -39.84 2.60
C GLY A 188 50.14 -39.69 2.22
N ILE A 189 50.73 -38.51 2.39
CA ILE A 189 52.15 -38.23 2.12
C ILE A 189 53.03 -38.84 3.21
N TYR A 190 52.69 -38.61 4.48
CA TYR A 190 53.44 -39.11 5.64
C TYR A 190 53.60 -40.64 5.61
N THR A 191 52.50 -41.36 5.38
CA THR A 191 52.55 -42.84 5.26
C THR A 191 53.43 -43.30 4.08
N THR A 192 53.50 -42.54 2.99
CA THR A 192 54.38 -42.88 1.86
C THR A 192 55.85 -42.58 2.17
N LEU A 193 56.15 -41.46 2.84
CA LEU A 193 57.52 -41.07 3.19
C LEU A 193 58.14 -41.98 4.25
N GLU A 194 57.38 -42.33 5.30
CA GLU A 194 57.81 -43.30 6.32
C GLU A 194 58.19 -44.65 5.69
N ILE A 195 57.36 -45.11 4.74
CA ILE A 195 57.62 -46.35 4.02
C ILE A 195 58.91 -46.29 3.21
N VAL A 196 59.22 -45.16 2.56
CA VAL A 196 60.44 -45.00 1.75
C VAL A 196 61.70 -44.83 2.60
N ASN A 197 61.59 -44.25 3.80
CA ASN A 197 62.73 -43.95 4.68
C ASN A 197 63.12 -45.11 5.62
N LEU A 198 62.35 -46.20 5.65
CA LEU A 198 62.74 -47.40 6.39
C LEU A 198 64.01 -48.00 5.77
N SER A 199 65.09 -48.03 6.55
CA SER A 199 66.41 -48.57 6.16
C SER A 199 66.41 -50.05 5.74
N GLN A 200 65.27 -50.73 5.90
CA GLN A 200 64.99 -52.12 5.52
C GLN A 200 63.95 -52.24 4.39
N PHE A 201 63.71 -51.18 3.61
CA PHE A 201 62.70 -51.16 2.53
C PHE A 201 62.81 -52.36 1.57
N SER A 202 64.03 -52.79 1.27
CA SER A 202 64.32 -53.99 0.44
C SER A 202 63.79 -55.29 1.06
N ASP A 203 63.98 -55.49 2.36
CA ASP A 203 63.57 -56.72 3.06
C ASP A 203 62.06 -56.72 3.36
N TYR A 204 61.48 -55.53 3.57
CA TYR A 204 60.07 -55.34 3.89
C TYR A 204 59.13 -55.52 2.67
N ILE A 205 59.59 -55.21 1.45
CA ILE A 205 58.83 -55.43 0.20
C ILE A 205 58.67 -56.92 -0.12
N ALA A 206 59.61 -57.76 0.31
CA ALA A 206 59.60 -59.20 0.04
C ALA A 206 58.47 -59.93 0.80
N GLU A 207 57.91 -59.32 1.85
CA GLU A 207 56.77 -59.86 2.58
C GLU A 207 55.45 -59.58 1.85
N ARG A 208 54.75 -60.65 1.43
CA ARG A 208 53.43 -60.57 0.78
C ARG A 208 52.38 -59.76 1.58
N ASN A 209 52.52 -59.70 2.90
CA ASN A 209 51.60 -58.98 3.80
C ASN A 209 51.79 -57.45 3.75
N PHE A 210 52.94 -56.96 3.29
CA PHE A 210 53.24 -55.53 3.19
C PHE A 210 52.31 -54.82 2.20
N TRP A 211 52.21 -55.34 0.97
CA TRP A 211 51.36 -54.77 -0.08
C TRP A 211 49.89 -54.75 0.30
N ILE A 212 49.41 -55.81 0.98
CA ILE A 212 48.03 -55.89 1.46
C ILE A 212 47.76 -54.82 2.51
N THR A 213 48.67 -54.65 3.48
CA THR A 213 48.53 -53.65 4.55
C THR A 213 48.60 -52.23 3.99
N PHE A 214 49.54 -51.96 3.08
CA PHE A 214 49.68 -50.67 2.40
C PHE A 214 48.41 -50.28 1.63
N ILE A 215 47.90 -51.19 0.79
CA ILE A 215 46.68 -50.97 0.01
C ILE A 215 45.48 -50.75 0.96
N THR A 216 45.37 -51.56 2.03
CA THR A 216 44.27 -51.44 3.00
C THR A 216 44.26 -50.08 3.69
N VAL A 217 45.42 -49.58 4.13
CA VAL A 217 45.54 -48.25 4.77
C VAL A 217 45.20 -47.13 3.78
N LYS A 218 45.64 -47.21 2.52
CA LYS A 218 45.29 -46.21 1.49
C LYS A 218 43.80 -46.22 1.18
N VAL A 219 43.19 -47.39 1.02
CA VAL A 219 41.75 -47.54 0.78
C VAL A 219 40.95 -47.00 1.97
N LEU A 220 41.38 -47.28 3.21
CA LEU A 220 40.74 -46.75 4.41
C LEU A 220 40.83 -45.22 4.49
N LEU A 221 42.01 -44.64 4.22
CA LEU A 221 42.20 -43.18 4.21
C LEU A 221 41.34 -42.51 3.12
N ILE A 222 41.31 -43.06 1.91
CA ILE A 222 40.49 -42.53 0.81
C ILE A 222 39.00 -42.63 1.16
N THR A 223 38.56 -43.80 1.63
CA THR A 223 37.15 -44.02 1.98
C THR A 223 36.70 -43.12 3.13
N GLY A 224 37.54 -42.95 4.15
CA GLY A 224 37.29 -42.03 5.26
C GLY A 224 37.23 -40.58 4.80
N ALA A 225 38.19 -40.13 3.99
CA ALA A 225 38.23 -38.77 3.45
C ALA A 225 37.01 -38.46 2.57
N VAL A 226 36.61 -39.40 1.70
CA VAL A 226 35.40 -39.27 0.88
C VAL A 226 34.15 -39.22 1.76
N THR A 227 34.02 -40.12 2.73
CA THR A 227 32.83 -40.18 3.58
C THR A 227 32.65 -38.91 4.41
N PHE A 228 33.69 -38.46 5.12
CA PHE A 228 33.63 -37.24 5.92
C PHE A 228 33.56 -35.99 5.03
N GLY A 229 34.30 -35.96 3.92
CA GLY A 229 34.26 -34.88 2.96
C GLY A 229 32.86 -34.66 2.39
N THR A 230 32.20 -35.74 1.95
CA THR A 230 30.82 -35.69 1.45
C THR A 230 29.83 -35.24 2.53
N LEU A 231 29.99 -35.67 3.78
CA LEU A 231 29.13 -35.23 4.89
C LEU A 231 29.25 -33.72 5.15
N PHE A 232 30.47 -33.19 5.21
CA PHE A 232 30.69 -31.75 5.41
C PHE A 232 30.24 -30.92 4.22
N LEU A 233 30.45 -31.41 3.00
CA LEU A 233 29.99 -30.76 1.78
C LEU A 233 28.46 -30.69 1.71
N ARG A 234 27.76 -31.77 2.08
CA ARG A 234 26.29 -31.79 2.17
C ARG A 234 25.77 -30.80 3.20
N ARG A 235 26.38 -30.74 4.39
CA ARG A 235 26.01 -29.78 5.44
C ARG A 235 26.30 -28.33 5.04
N SER A 236 27.41 -28.10 4.34
CA SER A 236 27.77 -26.78 3.80
C SER A 236 26.77 -26.32 2.74
N ALA A 237 26.42 -27.18 1.79
CA ALA A 237 25.43 -26.89 0.75
C ALA A 237 24.05 -26.55 1.35
N HIS A 238 23.61 -27.33 2.35
CA HIS A 238 22.37 -27.05 3.07
C HIS A 238 22.40 -25.68 3.78
N ALA A 239 23.47 -25.40 4.53
CA ALA A 239 23.64 -24.11 5.22
C ALA A 239 23.68 -22.93 4.26
N LYS A 240 24.36 -23.07 3.10
CA LYS A 240 24.41 -22.05 2.06
C LYS A 240 23.02 -21.74 1.50
N LYS A 241 22.23 -22.77 1.18
CA LYS A 241 20.87 -22.59 0.67
C LYS A 241 19.98 -21.89 1.69
N LEU A 242 20.08 -22.28 2.96
CA LEU A 242 19.27 -21.69 4.03
C LEU A 242 19.67 -20.22 4.30
N LYS A 243 20.97 -19.90 4.23
CA LYS A 243 21.47 -18.53 4.23
C LYS A 243 20.88 -17.70 3.09
N GLU A 244 20.88 -18.22 1.87
CA GLU A 244 20.34 -17.52 0.69
C GLU A 244 18.83 -17.28 0.82
N GLN A 245 18.07 -18.27 1.30
CA GLN A 245 16.64 -18.10 1.56
C GLN A 245 16.36 -17.03 2.61
N VAL A 246 17.07 -17.06 3.74
CA VAL A 246 16.91 -16.07 4.82
C VAL A 246 17.28 -14.67 4.33
N TYR A 247 18.34 -14.55 3.53
CA TYR A 247 18.74 -13.26 2.95
C TYR A 247 17.69 -12.72 1.98
N GLN A 248 17.13 -13.58 1.12
CA GLN A 248 16.04 -13.20 0.23
C GLN A 248 14.82 -12.71 1.02
N ILE A 249 14.41 -13.43 2.06
CA ILE A 249 13.28 -13.05 2.92
C ILE A 249 13.55 -11.71 3.61
N HIS A 250 14.76 -11.50 4.12
CA HIS A 250 15.18 -10.23 4.72
C HIS A 250 15.04 -9.05 3.73
N VAL A 251 15.51 -9.22 2.49
CA VAL A 251 15.37 -8.20 1.45
C VAL A 251 13.89 -7.99 1.07
N GLU A 252 13.10 -9.05 0.96
CA GLU A 252 11.68 -8.99 0.64
C GLU A 252 10.87 -8.27 1.73
N ILE A 253 11.16 -8.52 3.01
CA ILE A 253 10.54 -7.83 4.15
C ILE A 253 10.91 -6.34 4.15
N ASN A 254 12.17 -6.00 3.89
CA ASN A 254 12.62 -4.60 3.84
C ASN A 254 12.05 -3.83 2.65
N ALA A 255 11.81 -4.50 1.52
CA ALA A 255 11.16 -3.91 0.35
C ALA A 255 9.63 -3.78 0.49
N PHE A 256 9.02 -4.51 1.44
CA PHE A 256 7.57 -4.62 1.57
C PHE A 256 6.84 -3.28 1.82
N PRO A 257 7.28 -2.38 2.73
CA PRO A 257 6.59 -1.11 2.97
C PRO A 257 6.57 -0.21 1.74
N ILE A 258 7.66 -0.23 0.95
CA ILE A 258 7.82 0.56 -0.26
C ILE A 258 6.83 0.06 -1.32
N TYR A 259 6.67 -1.25 -1.46
CA TYR A 259 5.74 -1.85 -2.41
C TYR A 259 4.27 -1.69 -2.01
N VAL A 260 3.97 -1.79 -0.70
CA VAL A 260 2.62 -1.58 -0.16
C VAL A 260 2.17 -0.12 -0.24
N ARG A 261 3.11 0.84 -0.33
CA ARG A 261 2.79 2.28 -0.46
C ARG A 261 2.04 2.61 -1.76
N SER A 262 2.32 1.90 -2.85
CA SER A 262 1.76 2.17 -4.18
C SER A 262 0.46 1.44 -4.49
N LEU A 263 -0.02 0.58 -3.58
CA LEU A 263 -1.21 -0.26 -3.79
C LEU A 263 -2.44 0.28 -3.06
N ASP A 264 -3.63 0.02 -3.63
CA ASP A 264 -4.92 0.31 -2.98
C ASP A 264 -5.19 -0.65 -1.81
N GLN A 265 -5.99 -0.22 -0.83
CA GLN A 265 -6.21 -0.96 0.43
C GLN A 265 -6.73 -2.41 0.24
N VAL A 266 -7.45 -2.68 -0.84
CA VAL A 266 -7.93 -4.04 -1.17
C VAL A 266 -6.77 -4.95 -1.57
N ASP A 267 -5.87 -4.46 -2.41
CA ASP A 267 -4.69 -5.20 -2.88
C ASP A 267 -3.66 -5.40 -1.76
N LYS A 268 -3.56 -4.44 -0.83
CA LYS A 268 -2.72 -4.59 0.37
C LYS A 268 -3.12 -5.81 1.19
N ASN A 269 -4.42 -5.99 1.44
CA ASN A 269 -4.93 -7.10 2.24
C ASN A 269 -4.73 -8.45 1.53
N GLN A 270 -4.85 -8.47 0.21
CA GLN A 270 -4.59 -9.66 -0.59
C GLN A 270 -3.10 -10.04 -0.57
N LEU A 271 -2.21 -9.06 -0.71
CA LEU A 271 -0.77 -9.25 -0.64
C LEU A 271 -0.32 -9.73 0.74
N ILE A 272 -0.86 -9.14 1.83
CA ILE A 272 -0.60 -9.59 3.20
C ILE A 272 -1.04 -11.05 3.38
N LYS A 273 -2.21 -11.43 2.86
CA LYS A 273 -2.69 -12.81 2.93
C LYS A 273 -1.79 -13.78 2.17
N GLU A 274 -1.33 -13.41 0.97
CA GLU A 274 -0.42 -14.22 0.17
C GLU A 274 0.95 -14.40 0.85
N LEU A 275 1.52 -13.31 1.38
CA LEU A 275 2.79 -13.36 2.10
C LEU A 275 2.67 -14.10 3.43
N ALA A 276 1.55 -13.95 4.14
CA ALA A 276 1.28 -14.69 5.35
C ALA A 276 1.29 -16.21 5.07
N MET A 277 0.64 -16.66 3.99
CA MET A 277 0.68 -18.06 3.57
C MET A 277 2.08 -18.53 3.12
N ARG A 278 2.90 -17.61 2.57
CA ARG A 278 4.23 -17.93 2.05
C ARG A 278 5.31 -18.00 3.13
N TYR A 279 5.18 -17.20 4.20
CA TYR A 279 6.16 -17.11 5.29
C TYR A 279 5.72 -17.82 6.59
N PHE A 280 4.42 -17.86 6.89
CA PHE A 280 3.87 -18.58 8.04
C PHE A 280 3.24 -19.90 7.56
N GLY A 281 3.82 -21.03 7.98
CA GLY A 281 3.32 -22.37 7.63
C GLY A 281 4.10 -23.10 6.54
N ARG A 282 5.23 -22.55 6.07
CA ARG A 282 6.16 -23.31 5.23
C ARG A 282 6.91 -24.31 6.10
N GLU A 283 6.48 -25.57 6.08
CA GLU A 283 7.29 -26.67 6.59
C GLU A 283 8.67 -26.61 5.91
N LEU A 284 9.72 -26.66 6.72
CA LEU A 284 11.12 -26.61 6.29
C LEU A 284 11.42 -27.79 5.34
N ASP A 285 11.16 -27.58 4.06
CA ASP A 285 11.79 -28.20 2.89
C ASP A 285 11.99 -29.73 2.99
N GLN A 286 10.89 -30.51 3.07
CA GLN A 286 10.93 -31.96 2.82
C GLN A 286 11.35 -32.31 1.38
N ASN A 287 11.27 -31.36 0.43
CA ASN A 287 11.45 -31.63 -1.00
C ASN A 287 12.90 -31.87 -1.47
N GLN A 288 13.93 -31.67 -0.62
CA GLN A 288 15.34 -31.86 -1.04
C GLN A 288 16.01 -33.12 -0.53
N ASN A 289 15.57 -33.70 0.59
CA ASN A 289 16.03 -35.03 0.98
C ASN A 289 15.62 -36.08 -0.06
N ASP A 290 14.44 -35.92 -0.67
CA ASP A 290 13.94 -36.84 -1.69
C ASP A 290 14.70 -36.69 -3.02
N LYS A 291 14.93 -35.46 -3.51
CA LYS A 291 15.66 -35.26 -4.78
C LYS A 291 17.14 -35.63 -4.73
N THR A 292 17.79 -35.45 -3.58
CA THR A 292 19.19 -35.88 -3.39
C THR A 292 19.27 -37.39 -3.11
N GLY A 293 18.25 -37.95 -2.47
CA GLY A 293 18.06 -39.40 -2.34
C GLY A 293 17.93 -40.09 -3.70
N ASP A 294 17.14 -39.51 -4.60
CA ASP A 294 16.95 -40.00 -5.97
C ASP A 294 18.24 -39.91 -6.80
N LEU A 295 18.99 -38.80 -6.74
CA LEU A 295 20.27 -38.67 -7.44
C LEU A 295 21.34 -39.67 -6.95
N ILE A 296 21.40 -39.93 -5.64
CA ILE A 296 22.33 -40.93 -5.06
C ILE A 296 21.87 -42.35 -5.42
N LYS A 297 20.56 -42.59 -5.45
CA LYS A 297 19.97 -43.87 -5.86
C LYS A 297 20.25 -44.14 -7.34
N ASP A 298 20.10 -43.16 -8.21
CA ASP A 298 20.40 -43.28 -9.64
C ASP A 298 21.89 -43.56 -9.89
N GLN A 299 22.78 -42.93 -9.13
CA GLN A 299 24.22 -43.21 -9.21
C GLN A 299 24.59 -44.60 -8.65
N LEU A 300 23.91 -45.06 -7.59
CA LEU A 300 24.09 -46.42 -7.06
C LEU A 300 23.57 -47.48 -8.03
N VAL A 301 22.42 -47.26 -8.67
CA VAL A 301 21.86 -48.17 -9.68
C VAL A 301 22.80 -48.24 -10.88
N ALA A 302 23.25 -47.10 -11.42
CA ALA A 302 24.21 -47.06 -12.52
C ALA A 302 25.54 -47.75 -12.15
N GLY A 303 26.05 -47.55 -10.93
CA GLY A 303 27.24 -48.24 -10.44
C GLY A 303 27.05 -49.75 -10.31
N THR A 304 25.88 -50.20 -9.88
CA THR A 304 25.56 -51.63 -9.72
C THR A 304 25.37 -52.32 -11.08
N GLU A 305 24.79 -51.62 -12.06
CA GLU A 305 24.69 -52.08 -13.44
C GLU A 305 26.07 -52.18 -14.11
N LEU A 306 26.96 -51.23 -13.85
CA LEU A 306 28.34 -51.29 -14.33
C LEU A 306 29.12 -52.48 -13.75
N ILE A 307 28.96 -52.77 -12.45
CA ILE A 307 29.58 -53.93 -11.80
C ILE A 307 29.00 -55.24 -12.34
N ARG A 308 27.68 -55.28 -12.59
CA ARG A 308 27.01 -56.44 -13.19
C ARG A 308 27.47 -56.68 -14.63
N ALA A 309 27.50 -55.64 -15.45
CA ALA A 309 28.01 -55.71 -16.82
C ALA A 309 29.48 -56.14 -16.87
N SER A 310 30.31 -55.63 -15.94
CA SER A 310 31.71 -56.03 -15.81
C SER A 310 31.86 -57.50 -15.37
N SER A 311 31.01 -57.98 -14.46
CA SER A 311 30.98 -59.38 -14.03
C SER A 311 30.55 -60.32 -15.16
N GLU A 312 29.57 -59.92 -15.96
CA GLU A 312 29.13 -60.66 -17.14
C GLU A 312 30.21 -60.68 -18.24
N MET A 313 30.91 -59.57 -18.48
CA MET A 313 32.07 -59.54 -19.39
C MET A 313 33.20 -60.49 -18.96
N ILE A 314 33.49 -60.56 -17.66
CA ILE A 314 34.52 -61.47 -17.12
C ILE A 314 34.08 -62.94 -17.27
N LYS A 315 32.79 -63.24 -17.07
CA LYS A 315 32.23 -64.59 -17.31
C LYS A 315 32.30 -64.98 -18.79
N VAL A 316 31.97 -64.06 -19.70
CA VAL A 316 32.07 -64.30 -21.15
C VAL A 316 33.54 -64.53 -21.56
N LYS A 317 34.50 -63.79 -20.99
CA LYS A 317 35.93 -63.99 -21.26
C LYS A 317 36.46 -65.34 -20.75
N ASN A 318 35.94 -65.85 -19.63
CA ASN A 318 36.30 -67.18 -19.12
C ASN A 318 35.64 -68.34 -19.90
N ILE A 319 34.53 -68.07 -20.59
CA ILE A 319 33.87 -69.05 -21.49
C ILE A 319 34.55 -69.08 -22.87
N ALA A 320 35.10 -67.95 -23.34
CA ALA A 320 35.80 -67.85 -24.62
C ALA A 320 37.23 -68.41 -24.63
N ASN A 321 37.80 -68.75 -23.46
CA ASN A 321 39.17 -69.28 -23.29
C ASN A 321 39.19 -70.78 -22.92
N LYS A 322 38.13 -71.51 -23.25
CA LYS A 322 37.99 -72.96 -23.02
C LYS A 322 37.68 -73.67 -24.33
#